data_AF-A0A2D4SAI8-F1
#
_entry.id   AF-A0A2D4SAI8-F1
#
_cell.length_a   1.000
_cell.length_b   1.000
_cell.length_c   1.000
_cell.angle_alpha   90.00
_cell.angle_beta   90.00
_cell.angle_gamma   90.00
#
_symmetry.space_group_name_H-M   'P 1'
#
loop_
_entity.id
_entity.type
_entity.pdbx_description
1 polymer ?
#
loop_
_entity_poly.entity_id
_entity_poly.type
_entity_poly.pdbx_seq_one_letter_code
_entity_poly.pdbx_strand_id
1 'polypeptide(L)'
;MKTNHALRVGICALYLVGSSALAAMTVEIGPTNVGAARTADARQAPGWSLRSATGQTVDFPQDADGQPTVLLFWPSWCPYSRALQPYVQSIWEDYRDAGVNVWTINIKERGDPVQTMEERGLSFPLLLEGDGLMSAYGIVRTPWLVVIDGANRIVYTRPARPPSPVHVAKQVRATLNELLGDDAVALPTEYPKPYDIHLRSRETRSTPLTGDPAPGEDWNGWARRYLDAFEAGPPPADIPPIRFGEDAPGLLEQSRQRWRARFGAETVEQYRQFRAYRQGRRWVTASVESAGPQGQGLVLVFDADSGQVLHIAHADR
;
A
#
# COMPACT_ATOMS: atom_id res chain seq x y z
N MET A 1 -44.49 37.14 78.59
CA MET A 1 -45.85 37.10 79.19
C MET A 1 -46.82 36.83 78.06
N LYS A 2 -47.54 35.72 77.93
CA LYS A 2 -48.08 34.76 78.91
C LYS A 2 -47.89 33.32 78.42
N THR A 3 -47.56 32.48 79.39
CA THR A 3 -47.64 31.02 79.47
C THR A 3 -49.03 30.49 79.13
N ASN A 4 -49.12 29.24 78.65
CA ASN A 4 -49.73 28.15 79.41
C ASN A 4 -49.55 26.76 78.75
N HIS A 5 -48.97 25.86 79.55
CA HIS A 5 -49.01 24.41 79.41
C HIS A 5 -50.43 23.87 79.59
N ALA A 6 -50.73 22.74 78.93
CA ALA A 6 -51.52 21.67 79.55
C ALA A 6 -51.21 20.31 78.88
N LEU A 7 -50.59 19.45 79.67
CA LEU A 7 -50.36 18.03 79.45
C LEU A 7 -51.61 17.26 79.94
N ARG A 8 -52.17 16.32 79.16
CA ARG A 8 -52.90 15.17 79.72
C ARG A 8 -52.75 13.91 78.85
N VAL A 9 -52.45 12.84 79.57
CA VAL A 9 -52.20 11.45 79.20
C VAL A 9 -53.51 10.73 78.88
N GLY A 10 -53.49 9.79 77.93
CA GLY A 10 -54.57 8.83 77.65
C GLY A 10 -54.06 7.63 76.85
N ILE A 11 -54.25 6.44 77.40
CA ILE A 11 -53.61 5.15 77.09
C ILE A 11 -54.38 4.35 76.01
N CYS A 12 -53.62 3.55 75.24
CA CYS A 12 -53.93 2.34 74.46
C CYS A 12 -55.29 2.17 73.75
N ALA A 13 -55.23 1.97 72.43
CA ALA A 13 -55.88 0.82 71.79
C ALA A 13 -55.16 0.45 70.48
N LEU A 14 -54.77 -0.81 70.44
CA LEU A 14 -54.05 -1.54 69.41
C LEU A 14 -54.95 -1.77 68.19
N TYR A 15 -54.57 -1.29 67.00
CA TYR A 15 -55.03 -1.90 65.74
C TYR A 15 -53.88 -1.87 64.71
N LEU A 16 -53.30 -3.06 64.52
CA LEU A 16 -52.45 -3.42 63.39
C LEU A 16 -53.30 -3.42 62.11
N VAL A 17 -52.99 -2.52 61.18
CA VAL A 17 -53.24 -2.72 59.74
C VAL A 17 -52.00 -2.25 59.00
N GLY A 18 -51.25 -3.21 58.45
CA GLY A 18 -50.04 -2.95 57.67
C GLY A 18 -50.34 -2.08 56.46
N SER A 19 -49.65 -0.95 56.36
CA SER A 19 -49.59 -0.13 55.16
C SER A 19 -48.20 -0.27 54.56
N SER A 20 -48.09 -1.03 53.48
CA SER A 20 -46.88 -1.15 52.68
C SER A 20 -46.53 0.21 52.09
N ALA A 21 -45.44 0.81 52.53
CA ALA A 21 -44.90 2.02 51.94
C ALA A 21 -44.31 1.69 50.56
N LEU A 22 -44.99 2.09 49.48
CA LEU A 22 -44.38 2.19 48.15
C LEU A 22 -43.54 3.47 48.14
N ALA A 23 -42.21 3.34 48.27
CA ALA A 23 -41.29 4.41 47.97
C ALA A 23 -41.24 4.61 46.44
N ALA A 24 -41.84 5.69 45.95
CA ALA A 24 -41.66 6.13 44.57
C ALA A 24 -40.25 6.71 44.43
N MET A 25 -39.32 5.96 43.83
CA MET A 25 -38.05 6.50 43.35
C MET A 25 -38.31 7.33 42.09
N THR A 26 -38.31 8.65 42.22
CA THR A 26 -38.14 9.56 41.09
C THR A 26 -36.70 9.47 40.59
N VAL A 27 -36.52 8.88 39.41
CA VAL A 27 -35.24 8.91 38.68
C VAL A 27 -35.18 10.23 37.92
N GLU A 28 -34.32 11.15 38.34
CA GLU A 28 -33.96 12.32 37.53
C GLU A 28 -33.04 11.87 36.40
N ILE A 29 -33.55 11.93 35.17
CA ILE A 29 -32.78 11.68 33.96
C ILE A 29 -32.04 12.98 33.62
N GLY A 30 -30.78 13.09 34.05
CA GLY A 30 -29.88 14.16 33.60
C GLY A 30 -29.64 14.07 32.08
N PRO A 31 -29.23 15.17 31.41
CA PRO A 31 -29.00 15.16 29.98
C PRO A 31 -27.88 14.16 29.65
N THR A 32 -28.24 13.13 28.90
CA THR A 32 -27.32 12.14 28.35
C THR A 32 -26.40 12.87 27.36
N ASN A 33 -25.17 13.09 27.79
CA ASN A 33 -24.09 13.47 26.89
C ASN A 33 -23.87 12.27 25.95
N VAL A 34 -24.42 12.35 24.74
CA VAL A 34 -24.20 11.36 23.68
C VAL A 34 -22.77 11.54 23.17
N GLY A 35 -21.81 11.08 23.98
CA GLY A 35 -20.44 10.87 23.54
C GLY A 35 -20.48 9.81 22.45
N ALA A 36 -20.02 10.20 21.26
CA ALA A 36 -19.85 9.34 20.11
C ALA A 36 -19.28 7.98 20.52
N ALA A 37 -19.85 6.91 19.97
CA ALA A 37 -19.40 5.56 20.16
C ALA A 37 -17.89 5.47 19.85
N ARG A 38 -17.06 5.31 20.90
CA ARG A 38 -15.66 4.93 20.75
C ARG A 38 -15.63 3.52 20.16
N THR A 39 -15.36 3.41 18.87
CA THR A 39 -15.13 2.12 18.22
C THR A 39 -13.81 1.52 18.72
N ALA A 40 -13.92 0.33 19.31
CA ALA A 40 -12.92 -0.74 19.50
C ALA A 40 -11.42 -0.38 19.44
N ASP A 41 -10.72 -0.53 20.57
CA ASP A 41 -9.26 -0.67 20.74
C ASP A 41 -8.39 0.13 19.77
N ALA A 42 -8.29 1.45 20.00
CA ALA A 42 -7.29 2.27 19.33
C ALA A 42 -5.88 1.76 19.68
N ARG A 43 -5.28 0.99 18.77
CA ARG A 43 -3.94 0.42 18.89
C ARG A 43 -2.92 1.56 18.95
N GLN A 44 -2.02 1.52 19.93
CA GLN A 44 -0.88 2.43 20.00
C GLN A 44 -0.03 2.30 18.74
N ALA A 45 0.31 3.42 18.11
CA ALA A 45 1.20 3.45 16.95
C ALA A 45 2.63 3.05 17.39
N PRO A 46 3.24 2.02 16.78
CA PRO A 46 4.63 1.65 17.06
C PRO A 46 5.59 2.80 16.75
N GLY A 47 6.55 3.05 17.65
CA GLY A 47 7.64 4.00 17.43
C GLY A 47 8.63 3.54 16.36
N TRP A 48 9.31 4.48 15.71
CA TRP A 48 10.29 4.21 14.66
C TRP A 48 11.24 5.40 14.43
N SER A 49 12.37 5.11 13.81
CA SER A 49 13.36 6.09 13.36
C SER A 49 13.68 5.80 11.90
N LEU A 50 13.44 6.75 11.00
CA LEU A 50 13.68 6.60 9.56
C LEU A 50 14.40 7.83 9.01
N ARG A 51 15.12 7.65 7.90
CA ARG A 51 15.78 8.74 7.19
C ARG A 51 14.89 9.27 6.06
N SER A 52 14.85 10.58 5.90
CA SER A 52 14.24 11.23 4.75
C SER A 52 15.11 11.10 3.50
N ALA A 53 14.53 11.38 2.34
CA ALA A 53 15.28 11.50 1.08
C ALA A 53 16.35 12.62 1.10
N THR A 54 16.23 13.60 2.00
CA THR A 54 17.22 14.68 2.19
C THR A 54 18.28 14.35 3.24
N GLY A 55 18.24 13.16 3.85
CA GLY A 55 19.20 12.68 4.85
C GLY A 55 18.88 13.05 6.30
N GLN A 56 17.76 13.74 6.55
CA GLN A 56 17.28 14.05 7.90
C GLN A 56 16.68 12.80 8.56
N THR A 57 17.02 12.53 9.81
CA THR A 57 16.33 11.50 10.59
C THR A 57 15.02 12.06 11.15
N VAL A 58 13.96 11.25 11.10
CA VAL A 58 12.68 11.51 11.74
C VAL A 58 12.37 10.37 12.71
N ASP A 59 12.10 10.73 13.95
CA ASP A 59 11.82 9.84 15.08
C ASP A 59 10.35 9.98 15.51
N PHE A 60 9.54 8.94 15.32
CA PHE A 60 8.17 8.89 15.84
C PHE A 60 8.14 8.11 17.17
N PRO A 61 7.46 8.61 18.22
CA PRO A 61 6.56 9.78 18.23
C PRO A 61 7.19 11.15 18.55
N GLN A 62 8.49 11.23 18.78
CA GLN A 62 9.16 12.44 19.27
C GLN A 62 8.96 13.64 18.35
N ASP A 63 9.20 13.48 17.06
CA ASP A 63 9.05 14.53 16.05
C ASP A 63 7.59 14.79 15.67
N ALA A 64 6.66 13.95 16.13
CA ALA A 64 5.23 14.23 15.98
C ALA A 64 4.75 15.26 17.01
N ASP A 65 5.47 15.42 18.13
CA ASP A 65 5.22 16.41 19.17
C ASP A 65 3.75 16.50 19.63
N GLY A 66 3.09 15.35 19.73
CA GLY A 66 1.67 15.28 20.12
C GLY A 66 0.68 15.84 19.09
N GLN A 67 1.12 16.11 17.86
CA GLN A 67 0.26 16.55 16.76
C GLN A 67 -0.38 15.35 16.04
N PRO A 68 -1.61 15.50 15.51
CA PRO A 68 -2.18 14.53 14.59
C PRO A 68 -1.22 14.21 13.44
N THR A 69 -1.07 12.93 13.13
CA THR A 69 -0.10 12.45 12.14
C THR A 69 -0.75 11.53 11.13
N VAL A 70 -0.54 11.80 9.84
CA VAL A 70 -0.91 10.92 8.73
C VAL A 70 0.33 10.17 8.24
N LEU A 71 0.25 8.84 8.23
CA LEU A 71 1.29 8.01 7.60
C LEU A 71 0.74 7.38 6.33
N LEU A 72 1.48 7.51 5.22
CA LEU A 72 1.22 6.76 3.98
C LEU A 72 2.39 5.82 3.70
N PHE A 73 2.16 4.52 3.70
CA PHE A 73 3.14 3.52 3.28
C PHE A 73 2.94 3.13 1.81
N TRP A 74 3.96 3.31 0.98
CA TRP A 74 3.83 3.14 -0.47
C TRP A 74 5.15 2.81 -1.18
N PRO A 75 5.11 2.01 -2.26
CA PRO A 75 6.18 1.94 -3.26
C PRO A 75 5.87 2.72 -4.53
N SER A 76 6.92 3.11 -5.25
CA SER A 76 6.89 3.81 -6.55
C SER A 76 6.00 3.16 -7.61
N TRP A 77 6.06 1.83 -7.70
CA TRP A 77 5.45 1.03 -8.76
C TRP A 77 3.96 0.72 -8.55
N CYS A 78 3.39 1.00 -7.37
CA CYS A 78 2.03 0.57 -7.06
C CYS A 78 0.96 1.48 -7.70
N PRO A 79 0.08 0.94 -8.57
CA PRO A 79 -0.94 1.75 -9.25
C PRO A 79 -2.01 2.27 -8.28
N TYR A 80 -2.29 1.54 -7.19
CA TYR A 80 -3.20 2.00 -6.15
C TYR A 80 -2.56 3.07 -5.25
N SER A 81 -1.24 3.06 -5.08
CA SER A 81 -0.53 4.16 -4.41
C SER A 81 -0.61 5.41 -5.28
N ARG A 82 -0.30 5.28 -6.58
CA ARG A 82 -0.48 6.34 -7.57
C ARG A 82 -1.88 6.95 -7.44
N ALA A 83 -2.94 6.13 -7.48
CA ALA A 83 -4.34 6.55 -7.28
C ALA A 83 -4.59 7.52 -6.11
N LEU A 84 -3.92 7.27 -4.99
CA LEU A 84 -4.18 7.90 -3.70
C LEU A 84 -3.31 9.14 -3.48
N GLN A 85 -2.13 9.19 -4.11
CA GLN A 85 -1.14 10.25 -3.91
C GLN A 85 -1.64 11.68 -4.17
N PRO A 86 -2.45 11.99 -5.21
CA PRO A 86 -2.99 13.34 -5.39
C PRO A 86 -3.81 13.82 -4.20
N TYR A 87 -4.55 12.90 -3.57
CA TYR A 87 -5.35 13.22 -2.40
C TYR A 87 -4.50 13.42 -1.15
N VAL A 88 -3.41 12.63 -0.99
CA VAL A 88 -2.47 12.79 0.12
C VAL A 88 -1.66 14.08 -0.02
N GLN A 89 -1.26 14.44 -1.24
CA GLN A 89 -0.64 15.74 -1.56
C GLN A 89 -1.55 16.89 -1.12
N SER A 90 -2.81 16.87 -1.53
CA SER A 90 -3.79 17.89 -1.14
C SER A 90 -4.08 17.91 0.36
N ILE A 91 -4.07 16.75 1.05
CA ILE A 91 -4.17 16.71 2.52
C ILE A 91 -2.94 17.36 3.16
N TRP A 92 -1.74 17.06 2.67
CA TRP A 92 -0.53 17.68 3.20
C TRP A 92 -0.52 19.20 2.99
N GLU A 93 -0.91 19.68 1.82
CA GLU A 93 -1.01 21.12 1.53
C GLU A 93 -1.99 21.84 2.48
N ASP A 94 -3.15 21.25 2.73
CA ASP A 94 -4.21 21.90 3.50
C ASP A 94 -3.98 21.85 5.03
N TYR A 95 -3.34 20.78 5.53
CA TYR A 95 -3.27 20.51 6.97
C TYR A 95 -1.89 20.75 7.60
N ARG A 96 -0.80 20.86 6.82
CA ARG A 96 0.56 21.04 7.37
C ARG A 96 0.69 22.30 8.22
N ASP A 97 -0.02 23.37 7.85
CA ASP A 97 0.00 24.65 8.56
C ASP A 97 -1.03 24.69 9.71
N ALA A 98 -1.89 23.67 9.81
CA ALA A 98 -2.88 23.47 10.87
C ALA A 98 -2.38 22.51 11.97
N GLY A 99 -1.07 22.26 12.04
CA GLY A 99 -0.48 21.39 13.06
C GLY A 99 -0.75 19.91 12.84
N VAL A 100 -0.80 19.45 11.58
CA VAL A 100 -0.85 18.03 11.23
C VAL A 100 0.43 17.60 10.52
N ASN A 101 1.07 16.57 11.03
CA ASN A 101 2.20 15.94 10.37
C ASN A 101 1.73 15.00 9.26
N VAL A 102 2.38 15.04 8.10
CA VAL A 102 2.20 14.04 7.04
C VAL A 102 3.56 13.48 6.69
N TRP A 103 3.77 12.19 6.94
CA TRP A 103 4.95 11.47 6.50
C TRP A 103 4.57 10.32 5.60
N THR A 104 5.21 10.26 4.44
CA THR A 104 5.06 9.13 3.54
C THR A 104 6.29 8.26 3.63
N ILE A 105 6.09 6.96 3.71
CA ILE A 105 7.11 5.97 4.05
C ILE A 105 7.21 4.98 2.90
N ASN A 106 8.40 4.91 2.32
CA ASN A 106 8.68 3.98 1.26
C ASN A 106 8.79 2.55 1.81
N ILE A 107 8.08 1.61 1.18
CA ILE A 107 8.11 0.17 1.53
C ILE A 107 8.07 -0.68 0.27
N LYS A 108 8.69 -1.87 0.28
CA LYS A 108 8.70 -2.82 -0.85
C LYS A 108 9.20 -2.21 -2.16
N GLU A 109 10.14 -1.28 -2.04
CA GLU A 109 10.64 -0.51 -3.17
C GLU A 109 11.61 -1.32 -4.04
N ARG A 110 11.59 -1.02 -5.33
CA ARG A 110 12.45 -1.63 -6.36
C ARG A 110 12.92 -0.63 -7.42
N GLY A 111 12.45 0.61 -7.36
CA GLY A 111 12.84 1.71 -8.21
C GLY A 111 13.22 2.92 -7.38
N ASP A 112 13.12 4.10 -7.98
CA ASP A 112 13.45 5.36 -7.32
C ASP A 112 12.17 6.09 -6.86
N PRO A 113 11.86 6.13 -5.55
CA PRO A 113 10.70 6.82 -5.04
C PRO A 113 10.84 8.36 -5.10
N VAL A 114 12.07 8.89 -5.09
CA VAL A 114 12.34 10.33 -5.19
C VAL A 114 12.04 10.81 -6.61
N GLN A 115 12.64 10.17 -7.61
CA GLN A 115 12.35 10.44 -9.01
C GLN A 115 10.85 10.30 -9.31
N THR A 116 10.20 9.27 -8.75
CA THR A 116 8.77 9.05 -8.92
C THR A 116 7.92 10.19 -8.35
N MET A 117 8.33 10.81 -7.25
CA MET A 117 7.64 11.99 -6.72
C MET A 117 7.83 13.20 -7.61
N GLU A 118 9.05 13.44 -8.10
CA GLU A 118 9.35 14.53 -9.03
C GLU A 118 8.51 14.42 -10.31
N GLU A 119 8.47 13.24 -10.93
CA GLU A 119 7.67 12.97 -12.14
C GLU A 119 6.17 13.19 -11.93
N ARG A 120 5.70 13.04 -10.69
CA ARG A 120 4.29 13.19 -10.30
C ARG A 120 3.97 14.55 -9.69
N GLY A 121 4.95 15.46 -9.57
CA GLY A 121 4.76 16.75 -8.92
C GLY A 121 4.34 16.63 -7.46
N LEU A 122 4.85 15.62 -6.74
CA LEU A 122 4.55 15.38 -5.33
C LEU A 122 5.64 16.00 -4.46
N SER A 123 5.24 16.60 -3.34
CA SER A 123 6.15 17.32 -2.44
C SER A 123 5.91 17.04 -0.96
N PHE A 124 4.99 16.14 -0.62
CA PHE A 124 4.87 15.65 0.76
C PHE A 124 6.18 15.01 1.24
N PRO A 125 6.46 14.98 2.56
CA PRO A 125 7.67 14.35 3.10
C PRO A 125 7.78 12.85 2.75
N LEU A 126 8.99 12.42 2.37
CA LEU A 126 9.33 11.03 2.06
C LEU A 126 10.41 10.51 3.01
N LEU A 127 10.09 9.41 3.68
CA LEU A 127 10.98 8.58 4.50
C LEU A 127 11.29 7.28 3.77
N LEU A 128 12.54 6.82 3.86
CA LEU A 128 13.05 5.65 3.13
C LEU A 128 13.15 4.43 4.04
N GLU A 129 13.27 3.24 3.43
CA GLU A 129 13.59 1.98 4.12
C GLU A 129 12.59 1.53 5.20
N GLY A 130 11.30 1.80 5.02
CA GLY A 130 10.25 1.50 6.00
C GLY A 130 9.78 0.05 6.08
N ASP A 131 10.38 -0.89 5.34
CA ASP A 131 9.93 -2.29 5.25
C ASP A 131 9.83 -2.97 6.62
N GLY A 132 10.71 -2.63 7.57
CA GLY A 132 10.68 -3.13 8.94
C GLY A 132 9.40 -2.78 9.71
N LEU A 133 8.69 -1.72 9.32
CA LEU A 133 7.47 -1.26 9.98
C LEU A 133 6.22 -2.05 9.57
N MET A 134 6.30 -2.83 8.49
CA MET A 134 5.14 -3.49 7.91
C MET A 134 4.43 -4.42 8.89
N SER A 135 5.18 -5.25 9.63
CA SER A 135 4.59 -6.17 10.61
C SER A 135 3.94 -5.41 11.77
N ALA A 136 4.64 -4.39 12.30
CA ALA A 136 4.20 -3.62 13.45
C ALA A 136 2.92 -2.81 13.17
N TYR A 137 2.76 -2.31 11.95
CA TYR A 137 1.58 -1.58 11.48
C TYR A 137 0.52 -2.47 10.80
N GLY A 138 0.73 -3.80 10.74
CA GLY A 138 -0.23 -4.74 10.14
C GLY A 138 -0.39 -4.59 8.61
N ILE A 139 0.65 -4.13 7.93
CA ILE A 139 0.64 -3.78 6.51
C ILE A 139 0.71 -5.04 5.66
N VAL A 140 -0.43 -5.43 5.09
CA VAL A 140 -0.53 -6.60 4.19
C VAL A 140 -0.63 -6.22 2.72
N ARG A 141 -0.86 -4.93 2.40
CA ARG A 141 -1.00 -4.43 1.02
C ARG A 141 -0.64 -2.95 0.92
N THR A 142 -0.31 -2.52 -0.29
CA THR A 142 -0.04 -1.12 -0.62
C THR A 142 -1.19 -0.53 -1.44
N PRO A 143 -1.49 0.77 -1.28
CA PRO A 143 -0.99 1.65 -0.22
C PRO A 143 -1.62 1.28 1.14
N TRP A 144 -0.94 1.63 2.22
CA TRP A 144 -1.48 1.60 3.57
C TRP A 144 -1.46 3.01 4.14
N LEU A 145 -2.58 3.49 4.68
CA LEU A 145 -2.67 4.83 5.23
C LEU A 145 -3.29 4.75 6.62
N VAL A 146 -2.70 5.44 7.58
CA VAL A 146 -3.23 5.56 8.94
C VAL A 146 -3.26 7.02 9.38
N VAL A 147 -4.20 7.36 10.27
CA VAL A 147 -4.19 8.61 11.03
C VAL A 147 -3.97 8.26 12.49
N ILE A 148 -3.06 8.99 13.12
CA ILE A 148 -2.63 8.85 14.49
C ILE A 148 -2.99 10.14 15.22
N ASP A 149 -3.56 10.04 16.42
CA ASP A 149 -3.89 11.20 17.25
C ASP A 149 -2.68 11.68 18.09
N GLY A 150 -2.84 12.81 18.79
CA GLY A 150 -1.79 13.37 19.63
C GLY A 150 -1.38 12.51 20.85
N ALA A 151 -2.15 11.48 21.17
CA ALA A 151 -1.80 10.47 22.18
C ALA A 151 -1.09 9.24 21.56
N ASN A 152 -0.70 9.34 20.28
CA ASN A 152 -0.06 8.29 19.49
C ASN A 152 -0.94 7.05 19.29
N ARG A 153 -2.26 7.20 19.26
CA ARG A 153 -3.21 6.11 18.98
C ARG A 153 -3.62 6.14 17.52
N ILE A 154 -3.67 4.97 16.88
CA ILE A 154 -4.21 4.85 15.53
C ILE A 154 -5.74 5.01 15.60
N VAL A 155 -6.26 6.11 15.06
CA VAL A 155 -7.69 6.46 15.07
C VAL A 155 -8.36 6.24 13.71
N TYR A 156 -7.57 6.09 12.65
CA TYR A 156 -8.06 5.66 11.34
C TYR A 156 -7.04 4.72 10.68
N THR A 157 -7.54 3.69 10.02
CA THR A 157 -6.77 2.86 9.09
C THR A 157 -7.55 2.70 7.81
N ARG A 158 -6.88 2.96 6.67
CA ARG A 158 -7.46 2.77 5.34
C ARG A 158 -7.99 1.34 5.21
N PRO A 159 -9.28 1.14 4.88
CA PRO A 159 -9.83 -0.18 4.66
C PRO A 159 -9.09 -0.93 3.55
N ALA A 160 -9.02 -2.25 3.67
CA ALA A 160 -8.32 -3.09 2.69
C ALA A 160 -8.89 -2.96 1.25
N ARG A 161 -10.19 -2.65 1.13
CA ARG A 161 -10.94 -2.44 -0.12
C ARG A 161 -11.85 -1.22 0.03
N PRO A 162 -11.32 0.01 -0.02
CA PRO A 162 -12.16 1.19 0.08
C PRO A 162 -12.97 1.39 -1.22
N PRO A 163 -14.13 2.05 -1.19
CA PRO A 163 -14.93 2.32 -2.40
C PRO A 163 -14.16 3.07 -3.49
N SER A 164 -13.35 4.06 -3.10
CA SER A 164 -12.53 4.85 -4.01
C SER A 164 -11.39 5.56 -3.26
N PRO A 165 -10.35 6.06 -3.95
CA PRO A 165 -9.31 6.90 -3.34
C PRO A 165 -9.87 8.18 -2.71
N VAL A 166 -10.83 8.85 -3.36
CA VAL A 166 -11.47 10.05 -2.80
C VAL A 166 -12.27 9.73 -1.53
N HIS A 167 -12.86 8.54 -1.42
CA HIS A 167 -13.53 8.12 -0.18
C HIS A 167 -12.54 8.02 0.98
N VAL A 168 -11.33 7.49 0.75
CA VAL A 168 -10.26 7.48 1.76
C VAL A 168 -9.89 8.91 2.15
N ALA A 169 -9.72 9.80 1.18
CA ALA A 169 -9.38 11.21 1.44
C ALA A 169 -10.44 11.92 2.29
N LYS A 170 -11.72 11.71 1.98
CA LYS A 170 -12.85 12.27 2.76
C LYS A 170 -12.84 11.79 4.21
N GLN A 171 -12.60 10.49 4.42
CA GLN A 171 -12.54 9.93 5.77
C GLN A 171 -11.35 10.48 6.55
N VAL A 172 -10.16 10.55 5.94
CA VAL A 172 -8.97 11.13 6.57
C VAL A 172 -9.22 12.58 6.99
N ARG A 173 -9.77 13.41 6.11
CA ARG A 173 -10.07 14.83 6.41
C ARG A 173 -11.11 14.98 7.52
N ALA A 174 -12.15 14.14 7.52
CA ALA A 174 -13.14 14.12 8.60
C ALA A 174 -12.47 13.77 9.94
N THR A 175 -11.67 12.70 9.98
CA THR A 175 -10.92 12.31 11.17
C THR A 175 -9.97 13.41 11.64
N LEU A 176 -9.23 14.07 10.73
CA LEU A 176 -8.34 15.17 11.10
C LEU A 176 -9.12 16.36 11.67
N ASN A 177 -10.24 16.75 11.07
CA ASN A 177 -11.06 17.84 11.60
C ASN A 177 -11.68 17.50 12.96
N GLU A 178 -12.05 16.24 13.20
CA GLU A 178 -12.48 15.79 14.53
C GLU A 178 -11.35 15.90 15.57
N LEU A 179 -10.10 15.64 15.18
CA LEU A 179 -8.94 15.78 16.07
C LEU A 179 -8.57 17.26 16.32
N LEU A 180 -8.73 18.12 15.32
CA LEU A 180 -8.41 19.55 15.40
C LEU A 180 -9.49 20.37 16.13
N GLY A 181 -10.74 19.91 16.14
CA GLY A 181 -11.82 20.61 16.84
C GLY A 181 -12.05 22.02 16.29
N ASP A 182 -11.83 23.03 17.12
CA ASP A 182 -12.00 24.44 16.75
C ASP A 182 -11.01 24.89 15.64
N ASP A 183 -9.88 24.19 15.49
CA ASP A 183 -8.86 24.45 14.46
C ASP A 183 -9.11 23.66 13.16
N ALA A 184 -10.32 23.13 12.96
CA ALA A 184 -10.66 22.35 11.78
C ALA A 184 -10.46 23.12 10.46
N VAL A 185 -9.81 22.46 9.49
CA VAL A 185 -9.57 23.02 8.17
C VAL A 185 -10.84 22.92 7.31
N ALA A 186 -11.14 23.97 6.54
CA ALA A 186 -12.27 23.95 5.61
C ALA A 186 -12.14 22.78 4.60
N LEU A 187 -13.18 21.97 4.47
CA LEU A 187 -13.18 20.87 3.52
C LEU A 187 -13.27 21.40 2.09
N PRO A 188 -12.49 20.84 1.14
CA PRO A 188 -12.50 21.32 -0.23
C PRO A 188 -13.83 20.97 -0.92
N THR A 189 -14.33 21.89 -1.73
CA THR A 189 -15.54 21.69 -2.53
C THR A 189 -15.30 20.75 -3.72
N GLU A 190 -14.05 20.66 -4.19
CA GLU A 190 -13.59 19.77 -5.24
C GLU A 190 -12.33 19.03 -4.82
N TYR A 191 -12.17 17.80 -5.28
CA TYR A 191 -10.96 17.02 -5.02
C TYR A 191 -10.10 16.93 -6.28
N PRO A 192 -8.77 16.75 -6.14
CA PRO A 192 -7.89 16.53 -7.28
C PRO A 192 -8.40 15.39 -8.16
N LYS A 193 -8.27 15.56 -9.49
CA LYS A 193 -8.59 14.48 -10.42
C LYS A 193 -7.72 13.27 -10.07
N PRO A 194 -8.30 12.05 -9.97
CA PRO A 194 -7.47 10.86 -9.82
C PRO A 194 -6.52 10.78 -11.02
N TYR A 195 -5.29 10.31 -10.79
CA TYR A 195 -4.45 9.93 -11.92
C TYR A 195 -5.20 8.91 -12.79
N ASP A 196 -4.97 8.95 -14.10
CA ASP A 196 -5.41 7.87 -14.97
C ASP A 196 -4.71 6.59 -14.55
N ILE A 197 -5.45 5.77 -13.82
CA ILE A 197 -5.03 4.42 -13.50
C ILE A 197 -5.66 3.55 -14.57
N HIS A 198 -4.89 3.22 -15.59
CA HIS A 198 -5.20 2.06 -16.43
C HIS A 198 -4.99 0.79 -15.59
N LEU A 199 -5.84 0.61 -14.57
CA LEU A 199 -6.04 -0.69 -13.95
C LEU A 199 -6.71 -1.54 -15.02
N ARG A 200 -6.07 -2.62 -15.46
CA ARG A 200 -6.77 -3.66 -16.23
C ARG A 200 -8.05 -3.97 -15.46
N SER A 201 -9.20 -3.75 -16.10
CA SER A 201 -10.50 -3.95 -15.46
C SER A 201 -10.57 -5.37 -14.92
N ARG A 202 -11.47 -5.64 -13.97
CA ARG A 202 -11.60 -7.02 -13.44
C ARG A 202 -12.06 -8.01 -14.52
N GLU A 203 -12.73 -7.55 -15.57
CA GLU A 203 -13.01 -8.34 -16.79
C GLU A 203 -11.77 -8.56 -17.65
N THR A 204 -10.83 -7.60 -17.65
CA THR A 204 -9.51 -7.72 -18.30
C THR A 204 -8.43 -8.27 -17.35
N ARG A 205 -8.82 -8.70 -16.16
CA ARG A 205 -7.99 -9.49 -15.28
C ARG A 205 -8.06 -10.89 -15.86
N SER A 206 -7.17 -11.16 -16.83
CA SER A 206 -6.67 -12.51 -16.99
C SER A 206 -6.39 -13.00 -15.58
N THR A 207 -7.13 -14.03 -15.16
CA THR A 207 -6.83 -14.80 -13.96
C THR A 207 -5.31 -14.88 -13.87
N PRO A 208 -4.66 -14.65 -12.71
CA PRO A 208 -3.34 -15.24 -12.56
C PRO A 208 -3.59 -16.71 -12.87
N LEU A 209 -3.13 -17.18 -14.02
CA LEU A 209 -3.06 -18.60 -14.27
C LEU A 209 -2.00 -19.06 -13.26
N THR A 210 -2.48 -19.34 -12.05
CA THR A 210 -1.84 -20.21 -11.09
C THR A 210 -1.77 -21.57 -11.77
N GLY A 211 -0.82 -21.71 -12.68
CA GLY A 211 -0.05 -22.92 -12.73
C GLY A 211 1.10 -22.67 -11.77
N ASP A 212 1.20 -23.48 -10.73
CA ASP A 212 2.51 -23.74 -10.15
C ASP A 212 3.51 -24.02 -11.30
N PRO A 213 4.80 -23.67 -11.16
CA PRO A 213 5.81 -24.09 -12.13
C PRO A 213 5.64 -25.58 -12.38
N ALA A 214 5.61 -26.00 -13.66
CA ALA A 214 5.63 -27.42 -13.99
C ALA A 214 6.79 -28.07 -13.20
N PRO A 215 6.51 -29.06 -12.34
CA PRO A 215 7.56 -29.68 -11.55
C PRO A 215 8.51 -30.43 -12.48
N GLY A 216 9.82 -30.20 -12.31
CA GLY A 216 10.85 -31.13 -12.74
C GLY A 216 10.97 -31.36 -14.25
N GLU A 217 11.51 -30.37 -14.97
CA GLU A 217 12.31 -30.66 -16.16
C GLU A 217 13.56 -29.77 -16.12
N ASP A 218 14.72 -30.34 -16.44
CA ASP A 218 16.04 -29.74 -16.24
C ASP A 218 16.25 -28.55 -17.21
N TRP A 219 15.65 -27.40 -16.91
CA TRP A 219 15.83 -26.14 -17.64
C TRP A 219 17.30 -25.83 -17.86
N ASN A 220 18.13 -26.01 -16.82
CA ASN A 220 19.57 -25.77 -16.90
C ASN A 220 20.24 -26.75 -17.88
N GLY A 221 19.82 -28.02 -17.88
CA GLY A 221 20.29 -29.03 -18.82
C GLY A 221 19.86 -28.78 -20.26
N TRP A 222 18.63 -28.31 -20.50
CA TRP A 222 18.20 -27.87 -21.82
C TRP A 222 19.01 -26.66 -22.29
N ALA A 223 19.12 -25.62 -21.46
CA ALA A 223 19.82 -24.38 -21.81
C ALA A 223 21.30 -24.63 -22.12
N ARG A 224 21.93 -25.54 -21.35
CA ARG A 224 23.29 -26.01 -21.62
C ARG A 224 23.39 -26.73 -22.96
N ARG A 225 22.54 -27.74 -23.22
CA ARG A 225 22.54 -28.44 -24.51
C ARG A 225 22.29 -27.51 -25.70
N TYR A 226 21.40 -26.54 -25.54
CA TYR A 226 21.11 -25.54 -26.56
C TYR A 226 22.34 -24.67 -26.85
N LEU A 227 23.02 -24.16 -25.82
CA LEU A 227 24.23 -23.34 -25.99
C LEU A 227 25.44 -24.13 -26.48
N ASP A 228 25.55 -25.42 -26.12
CA ASP A 228 26.59 -26.34 -26.61
C ASP A 228 26.44 -26.61 -28.11
N ALA A 229 25.20 -26.74 -28.59
CA ALA A 229 24.88 -26.91 -30.01
C ALA A 229 24.77 -25.58 -30.78
N PHE A 230 24.80 -24.43 -30.09
CA PHE A 230 24.62 -23.11 -30.71
C PHE A 230 25.89 -22.64 -31.42
N GLU A 231 25.83 -22.63 -32.75
CA GLU A 231 26.79 -21.96 -33.60
C GLU A 231 26.33 -20.53 -33.90
N ALA A 232 27.19 -19.55 -33.61
CA ALA A 232 26.86 -18.15 -33.83
C ALA A 232 26.83 -17.83 -35.32
N GLY A 233 25.64 -17.48 -35.83
CA GLY A 233 25.49 -16.84 -37.14
C GLY A 233 25.93 -15.36 -37.12
N PRO A 234 25.90 -14.68 -38.28
CA PRO A 234 26.12 -13.23 -38.30
C PRO A 234 25.05 -12.53 -37.44
N PRO A 235 25.44 -11.56 -36.60
CA PRO A 235 24.51 -10.92 -35.68
C PRO A 235 23.43 -10.17 -36.47
N PRO A 236 22.16 -10.22 -36.01
CA PRO A 236 21.07 -9.49 -36.65
C PRO A 236 21.34 -7.97 -36.55
N ALA A 237 21.53 -7.33 -37.71
CA ALA A 237 21.93 -5.92 -37.79
C ALA A 237 20.84 -4.93 -37.33
N ASP A 238 19.59 -5.40 -37.28
CA ASP A 238 18.39 -4.63 -36.93
C ASP A 238 18.06 -4.65 -35.43
N ILE A 239 18.83 -5.39 -34.62
CA ILE A 239 18.50 -5.61 -33.21
C ILE A 239 19.55 -4.95 -32.31
N PRO A 240 19.14 -3.92 -31.53
CA PRO A 240 20.08 -3.24 -30.64
C PRO A 240 20.55 -4.18 -29.53
N PRO A 241 21.80 -4.01 -29.05
CA PRO A 241 22.35 -4.82 -27.97
C PRO A 241 21.51 -4.71 -26.70
N ILE A 242 21.59 -5.75 -25.87
CA ILE A 242 21.06 -5.74 -24.52
C ILE A 242 22.01 -4.94 -23.64
N ARG A 243 21.46 -4.04 -22.82
CA ARG A 243 22.25 -3.27 -21.86
C ARG A 243 22.19 -3.95 -20.51
N PHE A 244 23.32 -4.28 -19.89
CA PHE A 244 23.30 -4.86 -18.57
C PHE A 244 22.92 -3.79 -17.53
N GLY A 245 21.79 -3.99 -16.85
CA GLY A 245 21.54 -3.45 -15.51
C GLY A 245 21.94 -4.53 -14.49
N GLU A 246 22.27 -4.16 -13.25
CA GLU A 246 22.89 -5.06 -12.27
C GLU A 246 21.98 -6.22 -11.78
N ASP A 247 20.74 -6.39 -12.30
CA ASP A 247 19.79 -7.40 -11.85
C ASP A 247 19.14 -8.27 -12.98
N ALA A 248 18.94 -9.56 -12.68
CA ALA A 248 18.36 -10.54 -13.61
C ALA A 248 16.93 -10.23 -14.12
N PRO A 249 16.04 -9.55 -13.36
CA PRO A 249 14.74 -9.09 -13.87
C PRO A 249 14.85 -8.11 -15.05
N GLY A 250 15.84 -7.21 -15.04
CA GLY A 250 16.10 -6.27 -16.13
C GLY A 250 16.51 -6.97 -17.43
N LEU A 251 17.11 -8.16 -17.34
CA LEU A 251 17.53 -8.97 -18.47
C LEU A 251 16.34 -9.52 -19.27
N LEU A 252 15.37 -10.13 -18.57
CA LEU A 252 14.20 -10.73 -19.21
C LEU A 252 13.25 -9.69 -19.80
N GLU A 253 13.13 -8.52 -19.18
CA GLU A 253 12.33 -7.43 -19.74
C GLU A 253 12.96 -6.90 -21.03
N GLN A 254 14.28 -6.77 -21.09
CA GLN A 254 14.96 -6.38 -22.32
C GLN A 254 14.83 -7.44 -23.41
N SER A 255 14.96 -8.74 -23.07
CA SER A 255 14.69 -9.82 -24.01
C SER A 255 13.26 -9.75 -24.56
N ARG A 256 12.26 -9.48 -23.71
CA ARG A 256 10.87 -9.30 -24.14
C ARG A 256 10.70 -8.12 -25.08
N GLN A 257 11.37 -7.00 -24.83
CA GLN A 257 11.33 -5.86 -25.74
C GLN A 257 11.91 -6.21 -27.11
N ARG A 258 13.01 -6.99 -27.18
CA ARG A 258 13.59 -7.45 -28.46
C ARG A 258 12.65 -8.40 -29.20
N TRP A 259 12.01 -9.33 -28.48
CA TRP A 259 10.99 -10.19 -29.10
C TRP A 259 9.79 -9.40 -29.60
N ARG A 260 9.31 -8.40 -28.85
CA ARG A 260 8.16 -7.56 -29.26
C ARG A 260 8.49 -6.74 -30.50
N ALA A 261 9.71 -6.20 -30.56
CA ALA A 261 10.18 -5.47 -31.72
C ALA A 261 10.27 -6.37 -32.97
N ARG A 262 10.69 -7.64 -32.79
CA ARG A 262 10.92 -8.57 -33.91
C ARG A 262 9.68 -9.33 -34.38
N PHE A 263 8.82 -9.72 -33.44
CA PHE A 263 7.70 -10.65 -33.67
C PHE A 263 6.32 -10.04 -33.38
N GLY A 264 6.27 -8.81 -32.86
CA GLY A 264 5.03 -8.12 -32.51
C GLY A 264 4.60 -8.36 -31.06
N ALA A 265 3.96 -7.36 -30.46
CA ALA A 265 3.54 -7.41 -29.06
C ALA A 265 2.49 -8.49 -28.79
N GLU A 266 1.52 -8.64 -29.69
CA GLU A 266 0.45 -9.63 -29.57
C GLU A 266 0.99 -11.06 -29.53
N THR A 267 1.92 -11.38 -30.43
CA THR A 267 2.61 -12.68 -30.49
C THR A 267 3.39 -12.98 -29.21
N VAL A 268 4.15 -12.01 -28.70
CA VAL A 268 4.96 -12.21 -27.48
C VAL A 268 4.08 -12.40 -26.24
N GLU A 269 2.91 -11.77 -26.19
CA GLU A 269 1.96 -11.92 -25.08
C GLU A 269 1.26 -13.29 -25.06
N GLN A 270 1.40 -14.13 -26.09
CA GLN A 270 0.93 -15.51 -26.09
C GLN A 270 1.86 -16.46 -25.31
N TYR A 271 3.14 -16.12 -25.20
CA TYR A 271 4.15 -16.92 -24.49
C TYR A 271 4.08 -16.80 -22.97
N ARG A 272 4.61 -17.81 -22.26
CA ARG A 272 4.62 -17.91 -20.78
C ARG A 272 6.01 -18.30 -20.27
N GLN A 273 6.22 -18.14 -18.96
CA GLN A 273 7.40 -18.60 -18.20
C GLN A 273 8.76 -18.28 -18.85
N PHE A 274 9.19 -17.01 -18.75
CA PHE A 274 10.48 -16.56 -19.26
C PHE A 274 11.63 -16.94 -18.31
N ARG A 275 12.72 -17.49 -18.85
CA ARG A 275 13.90 -17.88 -18.07
C ARG A 275 15.19 -17.41 -18.75
N ALA A 276 16.22 -17.20 -17.93
CA ALA A 276 17.57 -16.84 -18.36
C ALA A 276 18.58 -17.86 -17.84
N TYR A 277 19.60 -18.15 -18.65
CA TYR A 277 20.73 -19.01 -18.27
C TYR A 277 22.01 -18.44 -18.90
N ARG A 278 23.12 -18.49 -18.15
CA ARG A 278 24.44 -18.05 -18.61
C ARG A 278 25.39 -19.22 -18.67
N GLN A 279 26.10 -19.35 -19.78
CA GLN A 279 27.22 -20.29 -19.94
C GLN A 279 28.43 -19.54 -20.51
N GLY A 280 29.44 -19.33 -19.67
CA GLY A 280 30.62 -18.53 -20.02
C GLY A 280 30.23 -17.12 -20.48
N ARG A 281 30.59 -16.81 -21.73
CA ARG A 281 30.34 -15.50 -22.36
C ARG A 281 28.98 -15.38 -23.05
N ARG A 282 28.09 -16.37 -22.94
CA ARG A 282 26.79 -16.37 -23.63
C ARG A 282 25.66 -16.40 -22.62
N TRP A 283 24.67 -15.54 -22.84
CA TRP A 283 23.36 -15.64 -22.23
C TRP A 283 22.38 -16.26 -23.22
N VAL A 284 21.51 -17.13 -22.72
CA VAL A 284 20.29 -17.56 -23.40
C VAL A 284 19.09 -17.16 -22.55
N THR A 285 18.11 -16.53 -23.19
CA THR A 285 16.78 -16.33 -22.61
C THR A 285 15.76 -17.02 -23.48
N ALA A 286 14.79 -17.69 -22.86
CA ALA A 286 13.74 -18.38 -23.59
C ALA A 286 12.36 -18.27 -22.92
N SER A 287 11.31 -18.46 -23.71
CA SER A 287 9.92 -18.64 -23.26
C SER A 287 9.37 -20.00 -23.67
N VAL A 288 8.24 -20.41 -23.08
CA VAL A 288 7.47 -21.59 -23.53
C VAL A 288 6.09 -21.16 -24.05
N GLU A 289 5.61 -21.84 -25.08
CA GLU A 289 4.26 -21.64 -25.61
C GLU A 289 3.19 -22.05 -24.58
N SER A 290 2.06 -21.35 -24.52
CA SER A 290 1.02 -21.56 -23.50
C SER A 290 0.29 -22.91 -23.57
N ALA A 291 0.49 -23.71 -24.63
CA ALA A 291 -0.21 -24.99 -24.83
C ALA A 291 0.55 -26.03 -25.70
N GLY A 292 1.86 -25.87 -25.91
CA GLY A 292 2.68 -26.77 -26.73
C GLY A 292 3.71 -27.57 -25.91
N PRO A 293 4.28 -28.68 -26.44
CA PRO A 293 5.37 -29.39 -25.76
C PRO A 293 6.61 -28.49 -25.60
N GLN A 294 7.33 -28.64 -24.47
CA GLN A 294 8.46 -27.78 -24.10
C GLN A 294 9.58 -27.82 -25.15
N GLY A 295 10.22 -26.66 -25.39
CA GLY A 295 11.20 -26.44 -26.46
C GLY A 295 10.68 -25.58 -27.62
N GLN A 296 9.39 -25.23 -27.59
CA GLN A 296 8.73 -24.37 -28.57
C GLN A 296 8.47 -23.00 -27.93
N GLY A 297 9.13 -21.97 -28.45
CA GLY A 297 9.03 -20.63 -27.91
C GLY A 297 10.05 -19.65 -28.45
N LEU A 298 10.09 -18.47 -27.84
CA LEU A 298 10.99 -17.42 -28.28
C LEU A 298 12.35 -17.63 -27.62
N VAL A 299 13.42 -17.61 -28.40
CA VAL A 299 14.80 -17.71 -27.89
C VAL A 299 15.58 -16.48 -28.30
N LEU A 300 16.43 -16.02 -27.39
CA LEU A 300 17.38 -14.94 -27.62
C LEU A 300 18.73 -15.32 -27.01
N VAL A 301 19.79 -15.26 -27.82
CA VAL A 301 21.18 -15.47 -27.39
C VAL A 301 21.96 -14.18 -27.60
N PHE A 302 22.77 -13.81 -26.62
CA PHE A 302 23.59 -12.60 -26.68
C PHE A 302 24.90 -12.78 -25.92
N ASP A 303 25.92 -12.01 -26.31
CA ASP A 303 27.21 -11.99 -25.63
C ASP A 303 27.10 -11.27 -24.28
N ALA A 304 27.69 -11.88 -23.26
CA ALA A 304 27.54 -11.48 -21.85
C ALA A 304 28.30 -10.23 -21.45
N ASP A 305 29.19 -9.73 -22.31
CA ASP A 305 30.02 -8.56 -21.99
C ASP A 305 29.65 -7.36 -22.86
N SER A 306 29.47 -7.60 -24.16
CA SER A 306 29.06 -6.57 -25.12
C SER A 306 27.56 -6.37 -25.18
N GLY A 307 26.77 -7.35 -24.73
CA GLY A 307 25.32 -7.35 -24.88
C GLY A 307 24.86 -7.54 -26.33
N GLN A 308 25.79 -7.80 -27.26
CA GLN A 308 25.48 -7.98 -28.67
C GLN A 308 24.55 -9.17 -28.84
N VAL A 309 23.39 -8.93 -29.46
CA VAL A 309 22.47 -10.01 -29.82
C VAL A 309 23.13 -10.85 -30.89
N LEU A 310 23.29 -12.14 -30.60
CA LEU A 310 23.88 -13.14 -31.48
C LEU A 310 22.80 -13.92 -32.23
N HIS A 311 21.63 -14.08 -31.62
CA HIS A 311 20.52 -14.82 -32.20
C HIS A 311 19.19 -14.38 -31.59
N ILE A 312 18.17 -14.25 -32.43
CA ILE A 312 16.77 -14.15 -32.04
C ILE A 312 15.99 -15.07 -32.96
N ALA A 313 15.11 -15.91 -32.40
CA ALA A 313 14.30 -16.78 -33.22
C ALA A 313 13.03 -17.20 -32.51
N HIS A 314 12.10 -17.65 -33.34
CA HIS A 314 11.14 -18.67 -32.94
C HIS A 314 11.90 -19.99 -32.93
N ALA A 315 12.01 -20.64 -31.77
CA ALA A 315 12.41 -22.03 -31.73
C ALA A 315 11.20 -22.86 -32.18
N ASP A 316 11.07 -23.04 -33.49
CA ASP A 316 10.21 -24.07 -34.07
C ASP A 316 10.97 -25.40 -34.14
N ARG A 317 10.20 -26.48 -33.98
CA ARG A 317 10.56 -27.92 -34.08
C ARG A 317 11.95 -28.30 -34.56
#